data_AF-A0A5B2W5K2-F1
#
_entry.id   AF-A0A5B2W5K2-F1
#
_cell.length_a   1.000
_cell.length_b   1.000
_cell.length_c   1.000
_cell.angle_alpha   90.00
_cell.angle_beta   90.00
_cell.angle_gamma   90.00
#
_symmetry.space_group_name_H-M   'P 1'
#
loop_
_entity.id
_entity.type
_entity.pdbx_description
1 polymer ?
#
loop_
_entity_poly.entity_id
_entity_poly.type
_entity_poly.pdbx_seq_one_letter_code
_entity_poly.pdbx_strand_id
1 'polypeptide(L)'
;MSARPLPRGRHQLSREQVAATQRSRILHGMAEAMMDSGYAATVVADIITRAGVSRETFYQQFSSKQDCFIAALEPKIDRLTTMLTEVPADGPPLARLDRLVSAYLHALAAEPATTRLFLIETYAAGPEAMRRRLTLQQRFVAGIAAITGATTAQQHFACEALVATLVHLVTARFITDDVATL
;
A
#
# COMPACT_ATOMS: atom_id res chain seq x y z
N MET A 1 -1.73 -22.46 53.98
CA MET A 1 -1.76 -21.31 53.04
C MET A 1 -0.33 -20.94 52.68
N SER A 2 0.14 -21.26 51.47
CA SER A 2 1.34 -20.64 50.90
C SER A 2 1.06 -20.33 49.43
N ALA A 3 0.89 -19.04 49.14
CA ALA A 3 0.72 -18.54 47.78
C ALA A 3 2.06 -18.60 47.06
N ARG A 4 2.11 -19.33 45.94
CA ARG A 4 3.28 -19.36 45.06
C ARG A 4 3.46 -17.98 44.42
N PRO A 5 4.63 -17.33 44.49
CA PRO A 5 4.79 -16.01 43.88
C PRO A 5 4.68 -16.13 42.36
N LEU A 6 3.88 -15.27 41.74
CA LEU A 6 3.81 -15.15 40.29
C LEU A 6 5.13 -14.60 39.73
N PRO A 7 5.60 -15.07 38.57
CA PRO A 7 6.84 -14.60 37.98
C PRO A 7 6.68 -13.13 37.55
N ARG A 8 7.47 -12.25 38.16
CA ARG A 8 7.60 -10.86 37.70
C ARG A 8 8.61 -10.82 36.55
N GLY A 9 8.11 -10.90 35.32
CA GLY A 9 8.89 -10.69 34.12
C GLY A 9 8.18 -9.69 33.22
N ARG A 10 8.65 -8.45 33.18
CA ARG A 10 8.39 -7.52 32.06
C ARG A 10 8.95 -8.26 30.85
N HIS A 11 8.13 -8.72 29.90
CA HIS A 11 8.63 -9.33 28.67
C HIS A 11 9.65 -8.36 28.05
N GLN A 12 10.94 -8.68 28.17
CA GLN A 12 11.99 -7.87 27.57
C GLN A 12 11.92 -8.16 26.08
N LEU A 13 11.35 -7.23 25.33
CA LEU A 13 11.38 -7.29 23.88
C LEU A 13 12.83 -7.44 23.43
N SER A 14 13.08 -8.38 22.50
CA SER A 14 14.39 -8.50 21.86
C SER A 14 14.71 -7.19 21.13
N ARG A 15 16.01 -6.95 20.85
CA ARG A 15 16.41 -5.78 20.03
C ARG A 15 15.68 -5.75 18.69
N GLU A 16 15.45 -6.91 18.10
CA GLU A 16 14.69 -7.06 16.86
C GLU A 16 13.21 -6.67 17.03
N GLN A 17 12.56 -7.10 18.11
CA GLN A 17 11.18 -6.72 18.40
C GLN A 17 11.04 -5.21 18.66
N VAL A 18 12.02 -4.61 19.34
CA VAL A 18 12.08 -3.15 19.53
C VAL A 18 12.22 -2.44 18.18
N ALA A 19 13.15 -2.87 17.34
CA ALA A 19 13.37 -2.29 16.01
C ALA A 19 12.13 -2.42 15.12
N ALA A 20 11.47 -3.59 15.10
CA ALA A 20 10.22 -3.81 14.36
C ALA A 20 9.09 -2.91 14.85
N THR A 21 8.95 -2.74 16.16
CA THR A 21 7.95 -1.84 16.75
C THR A 21 8.22 -0.38 16.38
N GLN A 22 9.49 0.06 16.43
CA GLN A 22 9.89 1.40 16.00
C GLN A 22 9.64 1.62 14.51
N ARG A 23 10.00 0.65 13.67
CA ARG A 23 9.73 0.67 12.22
C ARG A 23 8.23 0.83 11.96
N SER A 24 7.40 0.02 12.59
CA SER A 24 5.93 0.11 12.45
C SER A 24 5.38 1.48 12.85
N ARG A 25 5.88 2.06 13.95
CA ARG A 25 5.47 3.41 14.40
C ARG A 25 5.91 4.48 13.41
N ILE A 26 7.10 4.37 12.83
CA ILE A 26 7.59 5.30 11.80
C ILE A 26 6.72 5.22 10.55
N LEU A 27 6.39 4.01 10.08
CA LEU A 27 5.52 3.82 8.91
C LEU A 27 4.11 4.40 9.15
N HIS A 28 3.57 4.23 10.35
CA HIS A 28 2.28 4.83 10.72
C HIS A 28 2.36 6.36 10.78
N GLY A 29 3.37 6.92 11.45
CA GLY A 29 3.58 8.37 11.50
C GLY A 29 3.84 9.00 10.13
N MET A 30 4.46 8.25 9.21
CA MET A 30 4.59 8.63 7.80
C MET A 30 3.21 8.73 7.15
N ALA A 31 2.37 7.69 7.26
CA ALA A 31 1.04 7.71 6.67
C ALA A 31 0.17 8.86 7.20
N GLU A 32 0.22 9.10 8.52
CA GLU A 32 -0.50 10.21 9.15
C GLU A 32 -0.02 11.59 8.70
N ALA A 33 1.30 11.84 8.66
CA ALA A 33 1.83 13.12 8.20
C ALA A 33 1.43 13.41 6.76
N MET A 34 1.42 12.38 5.92
CA MET A 34 1.04 12.48 4.52
C MET A 34 -0.45 12.76 4.31
N MET A 35 -1.33 12.25 5.18
CA MET A 35 -2.76 12.60 5.14
C MET A 35 -2.99 14.08 5.43
N ASP A 36 -2.22 14.64 6.37
CA ASP A 36 -2.44 16.01 6.83
C ASP A 36 -1.83 17.07 5.89
N SER A 37 -0.69 16.77 5.26
CA SER A 37 0.09 17.77 4.51
C SER A 37 0.55 17.33 3.12
N GLY A 38 0.34 16.05 2.76
CA GLY A 38 0.89 15.47 1.53
C GLY A 38 2.41 15.32 1.56
N TYR A 39 2.96 14.68 0.53
CA TYR A 39 4.38 14.33 0.46
C TYR A 39 5.29 15.53 0.32
N ALA A 40 4.91 16.53 -0.46
CA ALA A 40 5.75 17.70 -0.70
C ALA A 40 6.00 18.50 0.59
N ALA A 41 4.97 18.71 1.42
CA ALA A 41 5.06 19.52 2.62
C ALA A 41 5.52 18.75 3.88
N THR A 42 5.41 17.42 3.89
CA THR A 42 5.87 16.61 5.03
C THR A 42 7.39 16.60 5.15
N VAL A 43 7.92 16.93 6.34
CA VAL A 43 9.34 16.77 6.68
C VAL A 43 9.57 15.60 7.65
N VAL A 44 10.81 15.11 7.74
CA VAL A 44 11.17 14.00 8.67
C VAL A 44 10.82 14.34 10.12
N ALA A 45 10.88 15.63 10.50
CA ALA A 45 10.51 16.09 11.84
C ALA A 45 9.04 15.78 12.20
N ASP A 46 8.12 15.88 11.23
CA ASP A 46 6.70 15.59 11.44
C ASP A 46 6.52 14.09 11.72
N ILE A 47 7.21 13.26 10.93
CA ILE A 47 7.15 11.80 11.03
C ILE A 47 7.67 11.33 12.38
N ILE A 48 8.84 11.80 12.82
CA ILE A 48 9.43 11.37 14.10
C ILE A 48 8.60 11.85 15.29
N THR A 49 7.93 13.01 15.18
CA THR A 49 7.04 13.53 16.21
C THR A 49 5.83 12.62 16.38
N ARG A 50 5.15 12.27 15.29
CA ARG A 50 4.00 11.34 15.30
C ARG A 50 4.39 9.94 15.73
N ALA A 51 5.50 9.45 15.18
CA ALA A 51 6.02 8.13 15.50
C ALA A 51 6.57 8.04 16.93
N GLY A 52 6.83 9.16 17.60
CA GLY A 52 7.43 9.24 18.94
C GLY A 52 8.77 8.51 19.04
N VAL A 53 9.65 8.74 18.06
CA VAL A 53 11.02 8.18 17.98
C VAL A 53 12.04 9.32 17.83
N SER A 54 13.32 9.04 18.09
CA SER A 54 14.37 10.04 17.83
C SER A 54 14.70 10.12 16.34
N ARG A 55 15.34 11.23 15.94
CA ARG A 55 15.92 11.37 14.59
C ARG A 55 16.91 10.25 14.28
N GLU A 56 17.74 9.87 15.26
CA GLU A 56 18.69 8.77 15.13
C GLU A 56 17.96 7.45 14.84
N THR A 57 16.91 7.14 15.59
CA THR A 57 16.09 5.93 15.37
C THR A 57 15.46 5.92 13.98
N PHE A 58 15.00 7.06 13.46
CA PHE A 58 14.50 7.14 12.09
C PHE A 58 15.59 6.75 11.08
N TYR A 59 16.78 7.35 11.18
CA TYR A 59 17.86 7.07 10.23
C TYR A 59 18.53 5.70 10.42
N GLN A 60 18.33 5.03 11.56
CA GLN A 60 18.65 3.61 11.73
C GLN A 60 17.70 2.70 10.94
N GLN A 61 16.46 3.14 10.68
CA GLN A 61 15.43 2.35 9.99
C GLN A 61 15.31 2.69 8.50
N PHE A 62 15.56 3.95 8.13
CA PHE A 62 15.36 4.48 6.78
C PHE A 62 16.44 5.46 6.39
N SER A 63 16.92 5.34 5.16
CA SER A 63 17.93 6.24 4.60
C SER A 63 17.38 7.64 4.27
N SER A 64 16.08 7.74 4.00
CA SER A 64 15.43 8.99 3.59
C SER A 64 13.91 8.99 3.83
N LYS A 65 13.28 10.16 3.66
CA LYS A 65 11.81 10.28 3.61
C LYS A 65 11.20 9.43 2.50
N GLN A 66 11.85 9.38 1.34
CA GLN A 66 11.38 8.60 0.18
C GLN A 66 11.42 7.10 0.47
N ASP A 67 12.51 6.62 1.08
CA ASP A 67 12.68 5.23 1.49
C ASP A 67 11.59 4.81 2.50
N CYS A 68 11.36 5.63 3.52
CA CYS A 68 10.27 5.44 4.47
C CYS A 68 8.88 5.45 3.79
N PHE A 69 8.69 6.30 2.76
CA PHE A 69 7.42 6.39 2.04
C PHE A 69 7.17 5.14 1.22
N ILE A 70 8.17 4.65 0.49
CA ILE A 70 8.09 3.42 -0.28
C ILE A 70 7.77 2.24 0.64
N ALA A 71 8.44 2.14 1.79
CA ALA A 71 8.15 1.12 2.78
C ALA A 71 6.74 1.24 3.38
N ALA A 72 6.19 2.45 3.50
CA ALA A 72 4.81 2.66 3.94
C ALA A 72 3.78 2.19 2.90
N LEU A 73 4.16 2.09 1.62
CA LEU A 73 3.32 1.54 0.55
C LEU A 73 3.36 0.00 0.47
N GLU A 74 4.40 -0.65 1.01
CA GLU A 74 4.59 -2.11 0.91
C GLU A 74 3.37 -2.91 1.37
N PRO A 75 2.75 -2.64 2.55
CA PRO A 75 1.57 -3.39 2.99
C PRO A 75 0.41 -3.30 2.00
N LYS A 76 0.23 -2.14 1.35
CA LYS A 76 -0.81 -1.95 0.34
C LYS A 76 -0.49 -2.73 -0.93
N ILE A 77 0.77 -2.67 -1.38
CA ILE A 77 1.23 -3.40 -2.56
C ILE A 77 1.09 -4.91 -2.34
N ASP A 78 1.41 -5.39 -1.15
CA ASP A 78 1.28 -6.80 -0.77
C ASP A 78 -0.18 -7.22 -0.71
N ARG A 79 -1.06 -6.45 -0.05
CA ARG A 79 -2.50 -6.74 -0.03
C ARG A 79 -3.09 -6.81 -1.43
N LEU A 80 -2.74 -5.86 -2.29
CA LEU A 80 -3.20 -5.81 -3.68
C LEU A 80 -2.63 -6.97 -4.52
N THR A 81 -1.41 -7.41 -4.24
CA THR A 81 -0.80 -8.58 -4.89
C THR A 81 -1.47 -9.88 -4.45
N THR A 82 -1.64 -10.10 -3.13
CA THR A 82 -2.23 -11.33 -2.59
C THR A 82 -3.65 -11.53 -3.10
N MET A 83 -4.43 -10.45 -3.19
CA MET A 83 -5.78 -10.48 -3.75
C MET A 83 -5.84 -11.13 -5.15
N LEU A 84 -4.85 -10.90 -6.02
CA LEU A 84 -4.82 -11.50 -7.36
C LEU A 84 -4.87 -13.03 -7.32
N THR A 85 -4.33 -13.63 -6.26
CA THR A 85 -4.30 -15.08 -6.05
C THR A 85 -5.51 -15.62 -5.30
N GLU A 86 -6.25 -14.74 -4.60
CA GLU A 86 -7.45 -15.10 -3.83
C GLU A 86 -8.72 -15.16 -4.70
N VAL A 87 -8.71 -14.50 -5.87
CA VAL A 87 -9.87 -14.47 -6.77
C VAL A 87 -10.11 -15.86 -7.37
N PRO A 88 -11.31 -16.46 -7.20
CA PRO A 88 -11.62 -17.77 -7.76
C PRO A 88 -11.49 -17.80 -9.28
N ALA A 89 -10.82 -18.83 -9.80
CA ALA A 89 -10.49 -18.98 -11.22
C ALA A 89 -11.58 -19.70 -12.05
N ASP A 90 -12.70 -20.07 -11.44
CA ASP A 90 -13.80 -20.80 -12.07
C ASP A 90 -14.76 -19.89 -12.85
N GLY A 91 -15.49 -20.50 -13.79
CA GLY A 91 -16.52 -19.80 -14.57
C GLY A 91 -15.99 -19.01 -15.78
N PRO A 92 -16.90 -18.32 -16.50
CA PRO A 92 -16.56 -17.63 -17.74
C PRO A 92 -15.65 -16.42 -17.49
N PRO A 93 -14.82 -16.02 -18.49
CA PRO A 93 -13.87 -14.90 -18.36
C PRO A 93 -14.49 -13.61 -17.82
N LEU A 94 -15.69 -13.25 -18.27
CA LEU A 94 -16.35 -12.02 -17.82
C LEU A 94 -16.69 -12.05 -16.31
N ALA A 95 -17.14 -13.19 -15.79
CA ALA A 95 -17.42 -13.33 -14.35
C ALA A 95 -16.13 -13.30 -13.51
N ARG A 96 -15.04 -13.83 -14.05
CA ARG A 96 -13.72 -13.77 -13.40
C ARG A 96 -13.16 -12.34 -13.38
N LEU A 97 -13.33 -11.59 -14.47
CA LEU A 97 -12.97 -10.17 -14.54
C LEU A 97 -13.78 -9.33 -13.56
N ASP A 98 -15.10 -9.55 -13.48
CA ASP A 98 -15.98 -8.85 -12.56
C ASP A 98 -15.54 -9.03 -11.10
N ARG A 99 -15.23 -10.28 -10.69
CA ARG A 99 -14.69 -10.56 -9.35
C ARG A 99 -13.33 -9.91 -9.10
N LEU A 100 -12.44 -9.93 -10.09
CA LEU A 100 -11.13 -9.30 -9.98
C LEU A 100 -11.23 -7.79 -9.79
N VAL A 101 -12.03 -7.12 -10.62
CA VAL A 101 -12.25 -5.67 -10.53
C VAL A 101 -12.95 -5.32 -9.22
N SER A 102 -13.97 -6.08 -8.83
CA SER A 102 -14.67 -5.89 -7.56
C SER A 102 -13.72 -6.02 -6.37
N ALA A 103 -12.90 -7.08 -6.32
CA ALA A 103 -11.92 -7.27 -5.25
C ALA A 103 -10.90 -6.13 -5.22
N TYR A 104 -10.48 -5.62 -6.38
CA TYR A 104 -9.58 -4.48 -6.48
C TYR A 104 -10.16 -3.22 -5.88
N LEU A 105 -11.38 -2.86 -6.29
CA LEU A 105 -12.09 -1.68 -5.78
C LEU A 105 -12.32 -1.78 -4.27
N HIS A 106 -12.77 -2.93 -3.77
CA HIS A 106 -12.94 -3.17 -2.34
C HIS A 106 -11.64 -3.00 -1.56
N ALA A 107 -10.52 -3.55 -2.08
CA ALA A 107 -9.23 -3.40 -1.43
C ALA A 107 -8.74 -1.94 -1.43
N LEU A 108 -9.06 -1.14 -2.45
CA LEU A 108 -8.77 0.29 -2.47
C LEU A 108 -9.65 1.08 -1.49
N ALA A 109 -10.94 0.77 -1.42
CA ALA A 109 -11.90 1.43 -0.55
C ALA A 109 -11.69 1.12 0.95
N ALA A 110 -11.13 -0.06 1.29
CA ALA A 110 -10.91 -0.49 2.67
C ALA A 110 -9.98 0.44 3.48
N GLU A 111 -9.04 1.12 2.81
CA GLU A 111 -8.07 2.01 3.44
C GLU A 111 -7.87 3.29 2.60
N PRO A 112 -8.82 4.25 2.65
CA PRO A 112 -8.78 5.43 1.79
C PRO A 112 -7.51 6.28 1.98
N ALA A 113 -7.06 6.42 3.22
CA ALA A 113 -5.80 7.06 3.59
C ALA A 113 -4.60 6.49 2.82
N THR A 114 -4.34 5.19 3.02
CA THR A 114 -3.25 4.46 2.35
C THR A 114 -3.41 4.48 0.84
N THR A 115 -4.64 4.38 0.33
CA THR A 115 -4.93 4.45 -1.11
C THR A 115 -4.61 5.82 -1.70
N ARG A 116 -4.89 6.92 -0.98
CA ARG A 116 -4.49 8.27 -1.39
C ARG A 116 -2.97 8.38 -1.52
N LEU A 117 -2.21 7.82 -0.57
CA LEU A 117 -0.75 7.78 -0.65
C LEU A 117 -0.29 7.03 -1.92
N PHE A 118 -0.87 5.86 -2.13
CA PHE A 118 -0.56 4.99 -3.26
C PHE A 118 -0.89 5.64 -4.61
N LEU A 119 -2.06 6.28 -4.76
CA LEU A 119 -2.56 6.80 -6.03
C LEU A 119 -2.12 8.24 -6.34
N ILE A 120 -1.93 9.08 -5.32
CA ILE A 120 -1.67 10.52 -5.49
C ILE A 120 -0.24 10.86 -5.06
N GLU A 121 0.10 10.63 -3.79
CA GLU A 121 1.37 11.10 -3.23
C GLU A 121 2.61 10.43 -3.86
N THR A 122 2.44 9.23 -4.43
CA THR A 122 3.47 8.53 -5.22
C THR A 122 4.08 9.40 -6.32
N TYR A 123 3.32 10.31 -6.95
CA TYR A 123 3.85 11.20 -7.98
C TYR A 123 4.81 12.25 -7.39
N ALA A 124 4.47 12.80 -6.23
CA ALA A 124 5.33 13.74 -5.51
C ALA A 124 6.56 13.05 -4.89
N ALA A 125 6.45 11.76 -4.57
CA ALA A 125 7.56 10.95 -4.08
C ALA A 125 8.63 10.63 -5.14
N GLY A 126 8.32 10.80 -6.43
CA GLY A 126 9.27 10.70 -7.53
C GLY A 126 9.38 9.32 -8.19
N PRO A 127 10.30 9.16 -9.16
CA PRO A 127 10.30 8.02 -10.10
C PRO A 127 10.43 6.64 -9.45
N GLU A 128 11.12 6.52 -8.32
CA GLU A 128 11.28 5.24 -7.61
C GLU A 128 9.94 4.71 -7.08
N ALA A 129 9.18 5.57 -6.39
CA ALA A 129 7.86 5.23 -5.88
C ALA A 129 6.89 4.92 -7.04
N MET A 130 6.95 5.71 -8.11
CA MET A 130 6.16 5.46 -9.32
C MET A 130 6.46 4.08 -9.92
N ARG A 131 7.73 3.67 -10.01
CA ARG A 131 8.11 2.37 -10.56
C ARG A 131 7.53 1.22 -9.74
N ARG A 132 7.58 1.30 -8.41
CA ARG A 132 6.97 0.30 -7.52
C ARG A 132 5.47 0.14 -7.77
N ARG A 133 4.75 1.25 -7.93
CA ARG A 133 3.33 1.25 -8.32
C ARG A 133 3.11 0.66 -9.71
N LEU A 134 3.93 1.02 -10.70
CA LEU A 134 3.81 0.49 -12.06
C LEU A 134 4.04 -1.02 -12.12
N THR A 135 4.99 -1.55 -11.35
CA THR A 135 5.21 -3.00 -11.23
C THR A 135 3.95 -3.72 -10.72
N LEU A 136 3.23 -3.13 -9.77
CA LEU A 136 1.95 -3.69 -9.32
C LEU A 136 0.90 -3.64 -10.43
N GLN A 137 0.77 -2.53 -11.17
CA GLN A 137 -0.16 -2.43 -12.29
C GLN A 137 0.13 -3.48 -13.37
N GLN A 138 1.39 -3.75 -13.66
CA GLN A 138 1.80 -4.80 -14.60
C GLN A 138 1.35 -6.20 -14.16
N ARG A 139 1.31 -6.48 -12.84
CA ARG A 139 0.74 -7.73 -12.32
C ARG A 139 -0.77 -7.84 -12.56
N PHE A 140 -1.51 -6.74 -12.42
CA PHE A 140 -2.93 -6.69 -12.77
C PHE A 140 -3.15 -6.89 -14.27
N VAL A 141 -2.34 -6.25 -15.12
CA VAL A 141 -2.38 -6.46 -16.58
C VAL A 141 -2.15 -7.93 -16.91
N ALA A 142 -1.15 -8.58 -16.31
CA ALA A 142 -0.89 -10.00 -16.51
C ALA A 142 -2.06 -10.89 -16.05
N GLY A 143 -2.69 -10.57 -14.92
CA GLY A 143 -3.88 -11.27 -14.43
C GLY A 143 -5.07 -11.17 -15.39
N ILE A 144 -5.35 -9.97 -15.90
CA ILE A 144 -6.42 -9.73 -16.88
C ILE A 144 -6.10 -10.45 -18.20
N ALA A 145 -4.86 -10.40 -18.68
CA ALA A 145 -4.42 -11.11 -19.88
C ALA A 145 -4.63 -12.63 -19.73
N ALA A 146 -4.30 -13.19 -18.56
CA ALA A 146 -4.52 -14.61 -18.27
C ALA A 146 -6.01 -14.99 -18.22
N ILE A 147 -6.88 -14.12 -17.69
CA ILE A 147 -8.33 -14.37 -17.65
C ILE A 147 -8.95 -14.31 -19.04
N THR A 148 -8.53 -13.34 -19.85
CA THR A 148 -9.08 -13.07 -21.19
C THR A 148 -8.50 -13.97 -22.28
N GLY A 149 -7.36 -14.62 -22.01
CA GLY A 149 -6.63 -15.39 -23.02
C GLY A 149 -5.95 -14.50 -24.06
N ALA A 150 -5.48 -13.31 -23.65
CA ALA A 150 -4.75 -12.40 -24.52
C ALA A 150 -3.44 -13.02 -25.01
N THR A 151 -3.25 -13.09 -26.33
CA THR A 151 -2.06 -13.65 -26.98
C THR A 151 -1.43 -12.69 -27.99
N THR A 152 -2.16 -11.67 -28.45
CA THR A 152 -1.66 -10.67 -29.41
C THR A 152 -1.28 -9.36 -28.70
N ALA A 153 -0.40 -8.58 -29.33
CA ALA A 153 -0.03 -7.25 -28.83
C ALA A 153 -1.25 -6.32 -28.64
N GLN A 154 -2.23 -6.40 -29.54
CA GLN A 154 -3.47 -5.62 -29.43
C GLN A 154 -4.31 -6.03 -28.21
N GLN A 155 -4.39 -7.34 -27.91
CA GLN A 155 -5.10 -7.83 -26.73
C GLN A 155 -4.38 -7.45 -25.44
N HIS A 156 -3.05 -7.52 -25.41
CA HIS A 156 -2.26 -7.05 -24.27
C HIS A 156 -2.43 -5.54 -24.05
N PHE A 157 -2.39 -4.74 -25.12
CA PHE A 157 -2.66 -3.31 -25.04
C PHE A 157 -4.07 -3.01 -24.51
N ALA A 158 -5.08 -3.79 -24.89
CA ALA A 158 -6.43 -3.67 -24.33
C ALA A 158 -6.45 -3.94 -22.81
N CYS A 159 -5.67 -4.94 -22.33
CA CYS A 159 -5.53 -5.21 -20.89
C CYS A 159 -4.84 -4.03 -20.17
N GLU A 160 -3.80 -3.46 -20.76
CA GLU A 160 -3.12 -2.26 -20.24
C GLU A 160 -4.07 -1.07 -20.15
N ALA A 161 -4.83 -0.81 -21.21
CA ALA A 161 -5.80 0.27 -21.26
C ALA A 161 -6.87 0.12 -20.18
N LEU A 162 -7.41 -1.09 -19.98
CA LEU A 162 -8.39 -1.36 -18.91
C LEU A 162 -7.83 -1.02 -17.53
N VAL A 163 -6.61 -1.46 -17.21
CA VAL A 163 -5.96 -1.16 -15.92
C VAL A 163 -5.69 0.34 -15.78
N ALA A 164 -5.16 0.98 -16.82
CA ALA A 164 -4.87 2.41 -16.81
C ALA A 164 -6.13 3.26 -16.60
N THR A 165 -7.21 2.95 -17.32
CA THR A 165 -8.50 3.63 -17.17
C THR A 165 -9.10 3.41 -15.79
N LEU A 166 -9.09 2.17 -15.27
CA LEU A 166 -9.58 1.87 -13.93
C LEU A 166 -8.81 2.68 -12.87
N VAL A 167 -7.48 2.66 -12.91
CA VAL A 167 -6.62 3.42 -11.99
C VAL A 167 -6.90 4.91 -12.11
N HIS A 168 -7.04 5.44 -13.33
CA HIS A 168 -7.31 6.86 -13.54
C HIS A 168 -8.66 7.27 -12.94
N LEU A 169 -9.72 6.52 -13.21
CA LEU A 169 -11.06 6.79 -12.68
C LEU A 169 -11.10 6.72 -11.15
N VAL A 170 -10.40 5.75 -10.54
CA VAL A 170 -10.30 5.68 -9.08
C VAL A 170 -9.48 6.84 -8.53
N THR A 171 -8.34 7.17 -9.15
CA THR A 171 -7.51 8.31 -8.73
C THR A 171 -8.32 9.62 -8.78
N ALA A 172 -9.12 9.82 -9.83
CA ALA A 172 -9.99 10.99 -9.96
C ALA A 172 -10.99 11.09 -8.80
N ARG A 173 -11.64 9.98 -8.42
CA ARG A 173 -12.55 9.94 -7.25
C ARG A 173 -11.86 10.29 -5.94
N PHE A 174 -10.62 9.84 -5.74
CA PHE A 174 -9.82 10.21 -4.57
C PHE A 174 -9.41 11.68 -4.57
N ILE A 175 -9.25 12.31 -5.74
CA ILE A 175 -8.96 13.74 -5.86
C ILE A 175 -10.22 14.58 -5.56
N THR A 176 -11.40 14.10 -5.96
CA THR A 176 -12.67 14.81 -5.76
C THR A 176 -13.37 14.45 -4.45
N ASP A 177 -12.71 13.71 -3.54
CA ASP A 177 -13.26 13.19 -2.29
C ASP A 177 -14.57 12.36 -2.46
N ASP A 178 -14.79 11.80 -3.64
CA ASP A 178 -15.96 10.99 -3.99
C ASP A 178 -15.64 9.48 -3.87
N VAL A 179 -15.13 9.09 -2.71
CA VAL A 179 -14.69 7.71 -2.45
C VAL A 179 -15.89 6.78 -2.15
N ALA A 180 -17.05 7.34 -1.79
CA ALA A 180 -18.26 6.60 -1.46
C ALA A 180 -18.92 5.88 -2.66
N THR A 181 -18.50 6.20 -3.89
CA THR A 181 -19.04 5.62 -5.13
C THR A 181 -18.15 4.55 -5.76
N LEU A 182 -17.12 4.09 -5.05
CA LEU A 182 -16.26 2.95 -5.40
C LEU A 182 -16.90 1.62 -4.98
#